data_AF-A0A9W7Y9B0-F1
#
_entry.id   AF-A0A9W7Y9B0-F1
#
_cell.length_a   1.000
_cell.length_b   1.000
_cell.length_c   1.000
_cell.angle_alpha   90.00
_cell.angle_beta   90.00
_cell.angle_gamma   90.00
#
_symmetry.space_group_name_H-M   'P 1'
#
loop_
_entity.id
_entity.type
_entity.pdbx_description
1 polymer ?
#
loop_
_entity_poly.entity_id
_entity_poly.type
_entity_poly.pdbx_seq_one_letter_code
_entity_poly.pdbx_strand_id
1 'polypeptide(L)'
;MNAAFGRTILGRAAAARRTYASLREIIPPNIGHAARAGEAVADSTVNVLSAEQVGKVVSLYRNLPKGQAEPKVARGGPLARYYARYFEGDNASPKPIVHLVGALLVGGYTIHYFMHLKHHKHAEHH
;
A
#
# COMPACT_ATOMS: atom_id res chain seq x y z
N MET A 1 -58.19 -29.14 16.80
CA MET A 1 -57.95 -29.90 15.55
C MET A 1 -58.57 -29.11 14.41
N ASN A 2 -57.77 -28.66 13.45
CA ASN A 2 -58.08 -28.48 12.02
C ASN A 2 -56.93 -27.71 11.34
N ALA A 3 -56.42 -28.30 10.26
CA ALA A 3 -55.28 -27.85 9.48
C ALA A 3 -55.73 -27.36 8.10
N ALA A 4 -55.01 -26.41 7.50
CA ALA A 4 -54.82 -26.22 6.04
C ALA A 4 -53.95 -24.96 5.82
N PHE A 5 -52.65 -25.07 5.51
CA PHE A 5 -52.06 -25.09 4.16
C PHE A 5 -52.42 -23.92 3.23
N GLY A 6 -51.43 -23.05 3.01
CA GLY A 6 -51.39 -22.07 1.92
C GLY A 6 -49.95 -21.66 1.64
N ARG A 7 -49.31 -22.33 0.69
CA ARG A 7 -47.94 -22.07 0.21
C ARG A 7 -47.97 -20.95 -0.84
N THR A 8 -47.18 -19.90 -0.65
CA THR A 8 -46.84 -18.94 -1.71
C THR A 8 -45.34 -18.65 -1.73
N ILE A 9 -44.67 -19.45 -2.56
CA ILE A 9 -43.57 -19.15 -3.48
C ILE A 9 -43.11 -17.68 -3.50
N LEU A 10 -41.85 -17.43 -3.10
CA LEU A 10 -40.92 -16.66 -3.93
C LEU A 10 -39.48 -16.98 -3.52
N GLY A 11 -38.78 -17.71 -4.38
CA GLY A 11 -37.34 -17.86 -4.30
C GLY A 11 -36.68 -16.49 -4.46
N ARG A 12 -35.98 -16.04 -3.42
CA ARG A 12 -34.90 -15.08 -3.55
C ARG A 12 -33.62 -15.82 -3.26
N ALA A 13 -32.96 -16.28 -4.32
CA ALA A 13 -31.57 -16.68 -4.27
C ALA A 13 -30.75 -15.44 -3.89
N ALA A 14 -30.62 -15.19 -2.59
CA ALA A 14 -29.58 -14.33 -2.06
C ALA A 14 -28.29 -15.16 -2.14
N ALA A 15 -27.52 -14.94 -3.20
CA ALA A 15 -26.17 -15.46 -3.33
C ALA A 15 -25.43 -15.22 -2.00
N ALA A 16 -25.11 -16.31 -1.31
CA ALA A 16 -24.35 -16.28 -0.08
C ALA A 16 -22.97 -15.69 -0.41
N ARG A 17 -22.80 -14.39 -0.18
CA ARG A 17 -21.48 -13.78 -0.02
C ARG A 17 -20.89 -14.44 1.21
N ARG A 18 -20.14 -15.53 1.03
CA ARG A 18 -19.33 -16.14 2.07
C ARG A 18 -18.28 -15.09 2.47
N THR A 19 -18.60 -14.30 3.47
CA THR A 19 -17.68 -13.36 4.08
C THR A 19 -16.62 -14.16 4.80
N TYR A 20 -15.36 -14.01 4.39
CA TYR A 20 -14.15 -14.60 4.95
C TYR A 20 -13.86 -14.18 6.41
N ALA A 21 -14.87 -13.76 7.17
CA ALA A 21 -14.78 -13.43 8.59
C ALA A 21 -14.67 -14.70 9.47
N SER A 22 -15.29 -15.82 9.08
CA SER A 22 -15.27 -17.06 9.86
C SER A 22 -13.97 -17.85 9.80
N LEU A 23 -13.07 -17.58 8.84
CA LEU A 23 -11.73 -18.19 8.80
C LEU A 23 -10.75 -17.51 9.77
N ARG A 24 -11.11 -16.35 10.34
CA ARG A 24 -10.34 -15.68 11.41
C ARG A 24 -10.66 -16.21 12.81
N GLU A 25 -11.68 -17.04 12.95
CA GLU A 25 -12.15 -17.59 14.24
C GLU A 25 -11.51 -18.95 14.57
N ILE A 26 -10.97 -19.66 13.57
CA ILE A 26 -10.29 -20.96 13.74
C ILE A 26 -8.85 -20.80 14.26
N ILE A 27 -8.25 -19.64 14.08
CA ILE A 27 -6.92 -19.34 14.62
C ILE A 27 -7.14 -18.41 15.80
N PRO A 28 -7.00 -18.87 17.06
CA PRO A 28 -7.19 -18.00 18.21
C PRO A 28 -6.24 -16.80 18.10
N PRO A 29 -6.73 -15.57 18.39
CA PRO A 29 -5.89 -14.39 18.39
C PRO A 29 -4.76 -14.60 19.40
N ASN A 30 -3.54 -14.17 19.04
CA ASN A 30 -2.37 -14.36 19.88
C ASN A 30 -2.64 -13.79 21.28
N ILE A 31 -2.66 -14.68 22.29
CA ILE A 31 -2.89 -14.36 23.70
C ILE A 31 -1.88 -13.32 24.24
N GLY A 32 -0.69 -13.21 23.66
CA GLY A 32 0.26 -12.13 24.01
C GLY A 32 -0.15 -10.75 23.49
N HIS A 33 -0.87 -10.67 22.37
CA HIS A 33 -1.48 -9.43 21.89
C HIS A 33 -2.81 -9.13 22.59
N ALA A 34 -3.63 -10.15 22.85
CA ALA A 34 -4.90 -10.01 23.54
C ALA A 34 -4.73 -9.72 25.04
N ALA A 35 -3.73 -10.30 25.71
CA ALA A 35 -3.40 -9.98 27.11
C ALA A 35 -2.95 -8.52 27.26
N ARG A 36 -2.16 -8.00 26.30
CA ARG A 36 -1.83 -6.56 26.25
C ARG A 36 -3.03 -5.65 26.04
N ALA A 37 -4.12 -6.14 25.44
CA ALA A 37 -5.35 -5.38 25.28
C ALA A 37 -6.33 -5.58 26.45
N GLY A 38 -6.30 -6.75 27.09
CA GLY A 38 -7.18 -7.17 28.18
C GLY A 38 -6.69 -6.80 29.58
N GLU A 39 -5.40 -6.52 29.75
CA GLU A 39 -4.81 -5.93 30.97
C GLU A 39 -5.08 -4.41 31.06
N ALA A 40 -6.27 -4.00 30.61
CA ALA A 40 -6.90 -2.72 30.95
C ALA A 40 -8.10 -2.93 31.90
N VAL A 41 -8.45 -4.19 32.20
CA VAL A 41 -9.58 -4.60 33.04
C VAL A 41 -9.07 -5.43 34.24
N ALA A 42 -7.97 -5.01 34.86
CA ALA A 42 -7.50 -5.60 36.11
C ALA A 42 -7.33 -4.49 37.15
N ASP A 43 -8.29 -4.45 38.08
CA ASP A 43 -8.25 -3.86 39.42
C ASP A 43 -7.61 -2.46 39.56
N SER A 44 -8.49 -1.46 39.53
CA SER A 44 -8.25 -0.02 39.75
C SER A 44 -7.72 0.37 41.15
N THR A 45 -7.19 -0.58 41.93
CA THR A 45 -6.68 -0.34 43.30
C THR A 45 -5.15 -0.34 43.40
N VAL A 46 -4.44 -0.70 42.33
CA VAL A 46 -3.00 -0.50 42.20
C VAL A 46 -2.78 0.44 41.01
N ASN A 47 -1.99 1.50 41.19
CA ASN A 47 -1.64 2.48 40.16
C ASN A 47 -0.66 1.86 39.13
N VAL A 48 -1.05 0.74 38.52
CA VAL A 48 -0.33 0.09 37.43
C VAL A 48 -0.75 0.79 36.15
N LEU A 49 0.23 1.31 35.42
CA LEU A 49 0.00 1.95 34.14
C LEU A 49 -0.65 0.95 33.19
N SER A 50 -1.79 1.31 32.58
CA SER A 50 -2.44 0.47 31.58
C SER A 50 -1.51 0.25 30.39
N ALA A 51 -1.71 -0.84 29.64
CA ALA A 51 -0.87 -1.17 28.49
C ALA A 51 -0.75 -0.01 27.47
N GLU A 52 -1.80 0.80 27.33
CA GLU A 52 -1.79 2.01 26.50
C GLU A 52 -0.90 3.12 27.07
N GLN A 53 -0.94 3.33 28.39
CA GLN A 53 -0.10 4.32 29.08
C GLN A 53 1.38 3.92 29.00
N VAL A 54 1.69 2.64 29.19
CA VAL A 54 3.04 2.10 28.98
C VAL A 54 3.48 2.29 27.51
N GLY A 55 2.59 2.03 26.56
CA GLY A 55 2.84 2.28 25.13
C GLY A 55 3.17 3.74 24.82
N LYS A 56 2.45 4.69 25.43
CA LYS A 56 2.70 6.13 25.29
C LYS A 56 4.06 6.53 25.83
N VAL A 57 4.45 6.07 27.03
CA VAL A 57 5.77 6.35 27.61
C VAL A 57 6.89 5.77 26.75
N VAL A 58 6.76 4.53 26.27
CA VAL A 58 7.76 3.93 25.37
C VAL A 58 7.85 4.71 24.05
N SER A 59 6.72 5.13 23.48
CA SER A 59 6.69 5.92 22.25
C SER A 59 7.34 7.30 22.42
N LEU A 60 7.17 7.94 23.59
CA LEU A 60 7.79 9.21 23.94
C LEU A 60 9.32 9.11 23.87
N TYR A 61 9.90 8.09 24.50
CA TYR A 61 11.35 7.88 24.49
C TYR A 61 11.89 7.41 23.12
N ARG A 62 11.08 6.68 22.34
CA ARG A 62 11.45 6.28 20.97
C ARG A 62 11.47 7.47 20.02
N ASN A 63 10.48 8.36 20.14
CA ASN A 63 10.26 9.49 19.25
C ASN A 63 10.95 10.77 19.70
N LEU A 64 11.71 10.72 20.80
CA LEU A 64 12.53 11.85 21.22
C LEU A 64 13.43 12.23 20.03
N PRO A 65 13.42 13.51 19.57
CA PRO A 65 14.09 13.89 18.34
C PRO A 65 15.61 13.69 18.47
N LYS A 66 16.10 12.59 17.91
CA LYS A 66 17.52 12.21 17.90
C LYS A 66 18.24 12.92 16.75
N GLY A 67 18.55 14.21 16.93
CA GLY A 67 19.31 14.99 15.95
C GLY A 67 18.72 14.97 14.53
N GLN A 68 19.45 15.53 13.56
CA GLN A 68 19.09 15.38 12.15
C GLN A 68 19.31 13.92 11.75
N ALA A 69 18.25 13.26 11.27
CA ALA A 69 18.40 11.96 10.62
C ALA A 69 19.46 12.07 9.52
N GLU A 70 20.39 11.11 9.46
CA GLU A 70 21.48 11.17 8.48
C GLU A 70 20.90 11.47 7.10
N PRO A 71 21.55 12.36 6.32
CA PRO A 71 21.11 12.66 4.98
C PRO A 71 20.89 11.34 4.27
N LYS A 72 19.74 11.22 3.59
CA LYS A 72 19.33 10.00 2.89
C LYS A 72 20.26 9.82 1.67
N VAL A 73 21.51 9.45 1.93
CA VAL A 73 22.49 9.13 0.91
C VAL A 73 21.89 7.96 0.18
N ALA A 74 21.59 8.15 -1.11
CA ALA A 74 21.08 7.10 -1.96
C ALA A 74 22.11 5.97 -2.05
N ARG A 75 22.11 5.08 -1.04
CA ARG A 75 22.93 3.88 -0.97
C ARG A 75 22.30 2.87 -1.92
N GLY A 76 22.71 2.91 -3.18
CA GLY A 76 22.22 1.99 -4.20
C GLY A 76 22.79 2.26 -5.59
N GLY A 77 22.41 1.38 -6.52
CA GLY A 77 22.79 1.45 -7.94
C GLY A 77 22.25 2.67 -8.68
N PRO A 78 22.49 2.79 -10.00
CA PRO A 78 22.15 3.97 -10.78
C PRO A 78 20.65 4.33 -10.72
N LEU A 79 19.76 3.33 -10.68
CA LEU A 79 18.32 3.54 -10.54
C LEU A 79 17.93 4.13 -9.17
N ALA A 80 18.58 3.70 -8.09
CA ALA A 80 18.32 4.24 -6.75
C ALA A 80 18.74 5.71 -6.66
N ARG A 81 19.82 6.10 -7.35
CA ARG A 81 20.25 7.50 -7.46
C ARG A 81 19.27 8.34 -8.28
N TYR A 82 18.72 7.80 -9.37
CA TYR A 82 17.70 8.48 -10.15
C TYR A 82 16.41 8.67 -9.33
N TYR A 83 15.99 7.62 -8.62
CA TYR A 83 14.82 7.68 -7.75
C TYR A 83 14.97 8.75 -6.65
N ALA A 84 16.08 8.74 -5.92
CA ALA A 84 16.35 9.73 -4.88
C ALA A 84 16.40 11.18 -5.39
N ARG A 85 16.75 11.41 -6.66
CA ARG A 85 16.83 12.76 -7.26
C ARG A 85 15.48 13.32 -7.68
N TYR A 86 14.52 12.48 -8.04
CA TYR A 86 13.29 12.91 -8.70
C TYR A 86 11.99 12.54 -7.97
N PHE A 87 12.04 11.58 -7.06
CA PHE A 87 10.86 11.04 -6.37
C PHE A 87 10.88 11.21 -4.85
N GLU A 88 12.02 11.59 -4.24
CA GLU A 88 12.12 11.72 -2.78
C GLU A 88 12.28 13.18 -2.31
N GLY A 89 11.64 13.49 -1.19
CA GLY A 89 11.82 14.73 -0.43
C GLY A 89 11.47 16.01 -1.20
N ASP A 90 12.19 17.09 -0.90
CA ASP A 90 12.00 18.42 -1.48
C ASP A 90 12.32 18.50 -2.99
N ASN A 91 12.94 17.45 -3.55
CA ASN A 91 13.26 17.33 -4.98
C ASN A 91 12.21 16.55 -5.77
N ALA A 92 11.10 16.15 -5.15
CA ALA A 92 9.98 15.51 -5.83
C ALA A 92 9.44 16.46 -6.92
N SER A 93 9.65 16.08 -8.17
CA SER A 93 9.47 16.98 -9.32
C SER A 93 8.79 16.25 -10.47
N PRO A 94 8.09 16.95 -11.38
CA PRO A 94 7.43 16.34 -12.55
C PRO A 94 8.40 15.95 -13.68
N LYS A 95 9.69 16.29 -13.57
CA LYS A 95 10.77 15.91 -14.52
C LYS A 95 10.76 14.45 -15.01
N PRO A 96 10.56 13.40 -14.19
CA PRO A 96 10.40 12.02 -14.64
C PRO A 96 9.31 11.81 -15.69
N ILE A 97 8.23 12.58 -15.65
CA ILE A 97 7.17 12.53 -16.68
C ILE A 97 7.74 13.04 -18.01
N VAL A 98 8.50 14.13 -17.99
CA VAL A 98 9.18 14.67 -19.18
C VAL A 98 10.19 13.67 -19.73
N HIS A 99 10.97 13.01 -18.87
CA HIS A 99 11.88 11.95 -19.29
C HIS A 99 11.15 10.78 -19.97
N LEU A 100 9.99 10.38 -19.45
CA LEU A 100 9.16 9.33 -20.03
C LEU A 100 8.62 9.73 -21.42
N VAL A 101 8.09 10.95 -21.55
CA VAL A 101 7.61 11.47 -22.85
C VAL A 101 8.75 11.55 -23.86
N GLY A 102 9.91 12.07 -23.45
CA GLY A 102 11.10 12.11 -24.31
C GLY A 102 11.55 10.72 -24.76
N ALA A 103 11.57 9.75 -23.86
CA ALA A 103 11.91 8.37 -24.19
C ALA A 103 10.90 7.76 -25.19
N LEU A 104 9.60 8.05 -25.03
CA LEU A 104 8.57 7.58 -25.94
C LEU A 104 8.69 8.21 -27.33
N LEU A 105 8.96 9.50 -27.42
CA LEU A 105 9.15 10.19 -28.71
C LEU A 105 10.38 9.65 -29.45
N VAL A 106 11.51 9.54 -28.77
CA VAL A 106 12.75 9.03 -29.36
C VAL A 106 12.59 7.56 -29.76
N GLY A 107 12.07 6.73 -28.85
CA GLY A 107 11.84 5.30 -29.13
C GLY A 107 10.83 5.10 -30.26
N GLY A 108 9.71 5.82 -30.23
CA GLY A 108 8.67 5.78 -31.25
C GLY A 108 9.16 6.23 -32.62
N TYR A 109 9.91 7.34 -32.69
CA TYR A 109 10.53 7.80 -33.94
C TYR A 109 11.56 6.79 -34.45
N THR A 110 12.36 6.20 -33.57
CA THR A 110 13.34 5.18 -33.96
C THR A 110 12.63 3.97 -34.59
N ILE A 111 11.60 3.44 -33.93
CA ILE A 111 10.80 2.32 -34.47
C ILE A 111 10.15 2.69 -35.80
N HIS A 112 9.53 3.87 -35.89
CA HIS A 112 8.90 4.36 -37.12
C HIS A 112 9.93 4.53 -38.26
N TYR A 113 11.13 5.03 -37.95
CA TYR A 113 12.22 5.16 -38.91
C TYR A 113 12.66 3.78 -39.42
N PHE A 114 12.89 2.82 -38.53
CA PHE A 114 13.33 1.49 -38.92
C PHE A 114 12.27 0.69 -39.70
N MET A 115 10.99 0.84 -39.35
CA MET A 115 9.90 0.07 -39.96
C MET A 115 9.37 0.72 -41.25
N HIS A 116 9.24 2.05 -41.27
CA HIS A 116 8.60 2.78 -42.36
C HIS A 116 9.63 3.53 -43.23
N LEU A 117 10.45 4.43 -42.66
CA LEU A 117 11.32 5.30 -43.47
C LEU A 117 12.53 4.61 -44.09
N LYS A 118 13.14 3.63 -43.40
CA LYS A 118 14.34 2.93 -43.87
C LYS A 118 14.13 2.16 -45.18
N HIS A 119 12.89 1.81 -45.49
CA HIS A 119 12.53 1.04 -46.69
C HIS A 119 12.08 1.93 -47.87
N HIS A 120 11.96 3.25 -47.68
CA HIS A 120 11.72 4.19 -48.77
C HIS A 120 13.04 4.50 -49.49
N LYS A 121 13.42 3.64 -50.43
CA LYS A 121 14.42 3.97 -51.44
C LYS A 121 13.76 4.84 -52.53
N HIS A 122 14.38 5.98 -52.83
CA HIS A 122 14.09 6.90 -53.95
C HIS A 122 12.90 7.87 -53.78
N ALA A 123 12.99 8.78 -52.81
CA ALA A 123 12.39 10.10 -52.98
C ALA A 123 13.50 11.14 -52.76
N GLU A 124 13.95 11.78 -53.83
CA GLU A 124 14.77 12.99 -53.69
C GLU A 124 13.94 14.02 -52.93
N HIS A 125 14.45 14.43 -51.78
CA HIS A 125 13.94 15.59 -51.06
C HIS A 125 14.86 16.76 -51.40
N HIS A 126 14.41 17.60 -52.34
CA HIS A 126 14.97 18.94 -52.58
C HIS A 126 14.63 19.87 -51.42
#